data_AF-A0AAV5F6Y0-F1
#
_entry.id   AF-A0AAV5F6Y0-F1
#
_cell.length_a   1.000
_cell.length_b   1.000
_cell.length_c   1.000
_cell.angle_alpha   90.00
_cell.angle_beta   90.00
_cell.angle_gamma   90.00
#
_symmetry.space_group_name_H-M   'P 1'
#
loop_
_entity.id
_entity.type
_entity.pdbx_description
1 polymer ?
#
loop_
_entity_poly.entity_id
_entity_poly.type
_entity_poly.pdbx_seq_one_letter_code
_entity_poly.pdbx_strand_id
1 'polypeptide(L)'
;MRIESVVLMSSAGLAQRPTAVAPLSSLLRSLELAMAAATAAGAAAAAAAVSLIACYLLLHRSSNKLPWFLQTSSSRASGRRTRRRGLVEAIGNTPLIRINSLSDATGCEILGKAEFLNPGGSVKDRVAVKIIEEIFVLQALESGDLICGGMVTEGSAGSTAVSLATVAPAYGCRCHVVIPDDAAIEKSQIIEVLGATVERVRPVSITHRDHFVNIARRRALEANNWAQRESNKTQTNGLAHVSSETTYGKLAVTQRESNNTQTNGFASVGSEMPHSEKCDPNSDSKGFFADQFENMANYRAHYEWTGPEIWEQTKRTLHAFVAAAGTGGTIAGVSRYLKEKNKNIKCFLMDPPGSGLFNKVTRGVMYTKEEAEGKRLKNPFDTITEGIGINRVTRNFMMAELDGAYRGTDKEAVEMSRFLLRNDGLFLGSSSAMNCVGAVRVAQDLGPGHTIVTILCDSGMRHLSKFFNDQYLADHGLTPTATGLEFLDK
;
A
#
# COMPACT_ATOMS: atom_id res chain seq x y z
N MET A 1 -87.50 -5.41 -25.04
CA MET A 1 -87.37 -4.05 -24.47
C MET A 1 -86.89 -4.21 -23.04
N ARG A 2 -85.67 -3.82 -22.72
CA ARG A 2 -84.57 -3.38 -23.58
C ARG A 2 -83.33 -3.52 -22.69
N ILE A 3 -82.51 -4.55 -22.89
CA ILE A 3 -81.51 -4.77 -23.97
C ILE A 3 -80.17 -4.17 -23.53
N GLU A 4 -79.03 -4.86 -23.48
CA GLU A 4 -78.61 -6.27 -23.71
C GLU A 4 -77.19 -6.39 -23.05
N SER A 5 -76.81 -7.47 -22.35
CA SER A 5 -76.31 -8.77 -22.87
C SER A 5 -74.99 -8.59 -23.66
N VAL A 6 -73.86 -9.30 -23.51
CA VAL A 6 -73.50 -10.74 -23.31
C VAL A 6 -71.97 -10.73 -23.02
N VAL A 7 -71.33 -11.37 -22.03
CA VAL A 7 -71.20 -12.78 -21.59
C VAL A 7 -70.38 -13.71 -22.53
N LEU A 8 -69.19 -14.14 -22.04
CA LEU A 8 -68.43 -15.38 -22.36
C LEU A 8 -67.77 -15.48 -23.77
N MET A 9 -66.58 -16.07 -24.01
CA MET A 9 -65.82 -17.17 -23.39
C MET A 9 -64.29 -16.92 -23.48
N SER A 10 -63.51 -17.19 -22.43
CA SER A 10 -62.52 -18.30 -22.30
C SER A 10 -61.63 -18.63 -23.51
N SER A 11 -60.31 -18.41 -23.38
CA SER A 11 -59.31 -19.50 -23.24
C SER A 11 -57.86 -19.01 -23.32
N ALA A 12 -57.04 -19.45 -22.35
CA ALA A 12 -55.63 -19.88 -22.44
C ALA A 12 -54.55 -18.99 -23.08
N GLY A 13 -53.44 -18.82 -22.33
CA GLY A 13 -52.09 -18.80 -22.90
C GLY A 13 -51.23 -17.59 -22.56
N LEU A 14 -50.31 -17.75 -21.61
CA LEU A 14 -49.12 -16.90 -21.49
C LEU A 14 -48.32 -16.95 -22.81
N ALA A 15 -48.15 -15.80 -23.49
CA ALA A 15 -47.25 -15.67 -24.63
C ALA A 15 -45.93 -15.01 -24.20
N GLN A 16 -44.87 -15.80 -24.35
CA GLN A 16 -43.47 -15.42 -24.19
C GLN A 16 -43.01 -14.44 -25.28
N ARG A 17 -41.94 -13.68 -24.95
CA ARG A 17 -41.21 -12.78 -25.85
C ARG A 17 -40.79 -13.47 -27.17
N PRO A 18 -40.85 -12.81 -28.33
CA PRO A 18 -40.46 -13.43 -29.59
C PRO A 18 -38.93 -13.44 -29.73
N THR A 19 -38.35 -14.63 -29.62
CA THR A 19 -37.07 -15.00 -30.25
C THR A 19 -37.40 -15.73 -31.54
N ALA A 20 -37.07 -15.16 -32.70
CA ALA A 20 -37.16 -15.86 -33.97
C ALA A 20 -35.86 -15.66 -34.76
N VAL A 21 -34.93 -16.59 -34.56
CA VAL A 21 -33.85 -16.90 -35.50
C VAL A 21 -34.48 -17.80 -36.56
N ALA A 22 -34.55 -17.33 -37.81
CA ALA A 22 -35.02 -18.14 -38.93
C ALA A 22 -34.03 -19.28 -39.22
N PRO A 23 -34.48 -20.49 -39.60
CA PRO A 23 -33.58 -21.60 -39.93
C PRO A 23 -32.86 -21.33 -41.25
N LEU A 24 -31.56 -21.63 -41.28
CA LEU A 24 -30.62 -21.49 -42.41
C LEU A 24 -31.07 -22.18 -43.73
N SER A 25 -32.15 -22.97 -43.71
CA SER A 25 -32.66 -23.73 -44.85
C SER A 25 -33.51 -22.91 -45.82
N SER A 26 -34.05 -21.75 -45.42
CA SER A 26 -34.85 -20.89 -46.31
C SER A 26 -34.00 -19.94 -47.16
N LEU A 27 -32.81 -19.56 -46.69
CA LEU A 27 -31.85 -18.76 -47.47
C LEU A 27 -31.19 -19.58 -48.59
N LEU A 28 -30.93 -20.87 -48.34
CA LEU A 28 -30.30 -21.77 -49.32
C LEU A 28 -31.20 -22.09 -50.52
N ARG A 29 -32.52 -22.21 -50.32
CA ARG A 29 -33.49 -22.38 -51.42
C ARG A 29 -33.66 -21.14 -52.29
N SER A 30 -33.38 -19.96 -51.75
CA SER A 30 -33.43 -18.69 -52.48
C SER A 30 -32.22 -18.53 -53.42
N LEU A 31 -31.10 -19.15 -53.08
CA LEU A 31 -29.85 -19.14 -53.85
C LEU A 31 -29.83 -20.17 -54.99
N GLU A 32 -30.49 -21.33 -54.82
CA GLU A 32 -30.62 -22.32 -55.91
C GLU A 32 -31.45 -21.80 -57.09
N LEU A 33 -32.46 -20.96 -56.83
CA LEU A 33 -33.29 -20.34 -57.87
C LEU A 33 -32.59 -19.19 -58.61
N ALA A 34 -31.58 -18.56 -58.00
CA ALA A 34 -30.81 -17.49 -58.65
C ALA A 34 -29.67 -18.02 -59.55
N MET A 35 -29.27 -19.29 -59.42
CA MET A 35 -28.18 -19.88 -60.18
C MET A 35 -28.58 -20.50 -61.53
N ALA A 36 -29.88 -20.58 -61.84
CA ALA A 36 -30.34 -21.17 -63.10
C ALA A 36 -30.39 -20.20 -64.30
N ALA A 37 -29.99 -18.93 -64.12
CA ALA A 37 -30.06 -17.92 -65.19
C ALA A 37 -28.86 -16.96 -65.20
N ALA A 38 -27.69 -17.40 -65.68
CA ALA A 38 -26.67 -16.50 -66.22
C ALA A 38 -25.62 -17.26 -67.06
N THR A 39 -25.77 -17.17 -68.39
CA THR A 39 -24.77 -17.56 -69.38
C THR A 39 -23.53 -16.66 -69.32
N ALA A 40 -22.35 -17.27 -69.34
CA ALA A 40 -21.01 -16.74 -69.70
C ALA A 40 -20.46 -15.46 -69.03
N ALA A 41 -21.25 -14.63 -68.34
CA ALA A 41 -20.78 -13.48 -67.54
C ALA A 41 -20.46 -13.86 -66.08
N GLY A 42 -20.76 -15.10 -65.67
CA GLY A 42 -20.67 -15.55 -64.28
C GLY A 42 -19.24 -15.79 -63.76
N ALA A 43 -18.27 -16.07 -64.62
CA ALA A 43 -16.89 -16.38 -64.18
C ALA A 43 -16.16 -15.14 -63.64
N ALA A 44 -16.34 -13.98 -64.28
CA ALA A 44 -15.74 -12.72 -63.83
C ALA A 44 -16.40 -12.20 -62.55
N ALA A 45 -17.73 -12.34 -62.43
CA ALA A 45 -18.48 -11.96 -61.23
C ALA A 45 -18.15 -12.87 -60.04
N ALA A 46 -17.96 -14.18 -60.26
CA ALA A 46 -17.54 -15.11 -59.22
C ALA A 46 -16.11 -14.85 -58.75
N ALA A 47 -15.18 -14.55 -59.65
CA ALA A 47 -13.81 -14.20 -59.29
C ALA A 47 -13.76 -12.87 -58.50
N ALA A 48 -14.52 -11.85 -58.91
CA ALA A 48 -14.63 -10.59 -58.17
C ALA A 48 -15.26 -10.77 -56.79
N ALA A 49 -16.29 -11.62 -56.66
CA ALA A 49 -16.93 -11.93 -55.38
C ALA A 49 -15.97 -12.68 -54.44
N VAL A 50 -15.21 -13.66 -54.96
CA VAL A 50 -14.21 -14.40 -54.17
C VAL A 50 -13.07 -13.48 -53.74
N SER A 51 -12.60 -12.57 -54.61
CA SER A 51 -11.58 -11.57 -54.25
C SER A 51 -12.09 -10.54 -53.24
N LEU A 52 -13.35 -10.10 -53.33
CA LEU A 52 -13.96 -9.21 -52.34
C LEU A 52 -14.19 -9.90 -51.00
N ILE A 53 -14.57 -11.17 -50.99
CA ILE A 53 -14.71 -11.98 -49.78
C ILE A 53 -13.34 -12.27 -49.16
N ALA A 54 -12.31 -12.57 -49.97
CA ALA A 54 -10.94 -12.74 -49.49
C ALA A 54 -10.37 -11.42 -48.94
N CYS A 55 -10.63 -10.29 -49.60
CA CYS A 55 -10.21 -8.96 -49.14
C CYS A 55 -10.97 -8.56 -47.87
N TYR A 56 -12.27 -8.87 -47.78
CA TYR A 56 -13.06 -8.71 -46.56
C TYR A 56 -12.52 -9.60 -45.43
N LEU A 57 -12.22 -10.87 -45.68
CA LEU A 57 -11.65 -11.76 -44.65
C LEU A 57 -10.22 -11.37 -44.22
N LEU A 58 -9.42 -10.81 -45.13
CA LEU A 58 -8.07 -10.31 -44.83
C LEU A 58 -8.10 -8.97 -44.08
N LEU A 59 -9.02 -8.07 -44.42
CA LEU A 59 -9.22 -6.79 -43.74
C LEU A 59 -9.97 -6.95 -42.40
N HIS A 60 -10.87 -7.92 -42.30
CA HIS A 60 -11.66 -8.19 -41.09
C HIS A 60 -10.96 -9.17 -40.11
N ARG A 61 -9.77 -9.67 -40.46
CA ARG A 61 -8.87 -10.38 -39.52
C ARG A 61 -8.25 -9.46 -38.45
N SER A 62 -8.55 -8.16 -38.47
CA SER A 62 -8.02 -7.16 -37.54
C SER A 62 -9.08 -6.41 -36.72
N SER A 63 -10.32 -6.88 -36.64
CA SER A 63 -11.33 -6.19 -35.81
C SER A 63 -12.35 -7.15 -35.23
N ASN A 64 -12.00 -7.76 -34.09
CA ASN A 64 -12.96 -8.21 -33.09
C ASN A 64 -12.59 -7.54 -31.75
N LYS A 65 -13.14 -6.34 -31.54
CA LYS A 65 -13.41 -5.82 -30.20
C LYS A 65 -14.84 -6.23 -29.85
N LEU A 66 -15.00 -7.33 -29.12
CA LEU A 66 -16.23 -7.68 -28.38
C LEU A 66 -15.81 -8.32 -27.04
N PRO A 67 -16.70 -8.36 -26.02
CA PRO A 67 -16.44 -7.96 -24.65
C PRO A 67 -15.57 -8.97 -23.90
N TRP A 68 -14.79 -8.45 -22.96
CA TRP A 68 -13.80 -9.11 -22.10
C TRP A 68 -14.27 -10.29 -21.23
N PHE A 69 -15.52 -10.74 -21.38
CA PHE A 69 -16.03 -11.94 -20.74
C PHE A 69 -16.05 -13.10 -21.74
N LEU A 70 -15.16 -14.07 -21.50
CA LEU A 70 -15.03 -15.42 -22.08
C LEU A 70 -13.87 -15.58 -23.08
N GLN A 71 -13.02 -16.58 -22.75
CA GLN A 71 -11.86 -17.15 -23.44
C GLN A 71 -10.54 -16.36 -23.30
N THR A 72 -9.40 -16.94 -22.90
CA THR A 72 -9.00 -18.35 -22.77
C THR A 72 -8.05 -18.55 -21.58
N SER A 73 -8.15 -19.72 -20.94
CA SER A 73 -7.09 -20.24 -20.08
C SER A 73 -5.79 -20.42 -20.89
N SER A 74 -4.83 -19.52 -20.72
CA SER A 74 -3.44 -19.76 -21.10
C SER A 74 -2.59 -19.78 -19.84
N SER A 75 -2.07 -20.96 -19.52
CA SER A 75 -1.06 -21.24 -18.49
C SER A 75 -1.21 -20.43 -17.19
N ARG A 76 -2.09 -20.91 -16.30
CA ARG A 76 -1.87 -20.68 -14.86
C ARG A 76 -0.48 -21.20 -14.55
N ALA A 77 0.49 -20.31 -14.44
CA ALA A 77 1.62 -20.52 -13.55
C ALA A 77 1.01 -20.63 -12.14
N SER A 78 0.53 -21.83 -11.82
CA SER A 78 0.15 -22.24 -10.49
C SER A 78 1.45 -22.37 -9.70
N GLY A 79 2.07 -21.23 -9.38
CA GLY A 79 2.76 -21.12 -8.11
C GLY A 79 1.68 -21.42 -7.08
N ARG A 80 1.70 -22.63 -6.51
CA ARG A 80 0.84 -23.01 -5.38
C ARG A 80 0.86 -21.81 -4.44
N ARG A 81 -0.28 -21.11 -4.29
CA ARG A 81 -0.42 -20.16 -3.18
C ARG A 81 -0.36 -21.04 -1.95
N THR A 82 0.83 -21.17 -1.39
CA THR A 82 1.05 -21.75 -0.08
C THR A 82 0.11 -20.99 0.86
N ARG A 83 -0.70 -21.74 1.59
CA ARG A 83 -1.58 -21.16 2.61
C ARG A 83 -0.69 -20.35 3.55
N ARG A 84 -0.90 -19.04 3.63
CA ARG A 84 -0.18 -18.17 4.55
C ARG A 84 -0.69 -18.42 5.98
N ARG A 85 0.21 -18.49 6.95
CA ARG A 85 -0.11 -18.71 8.37
C ARG A 85 -0.26 -17.37 9.08
N GLY A 86 -1.49 -17.07 9.50
CA GLY A 86 -1.82 -15.86 10.24
C GLY A 86 -1.75 -14.56 9.44
N LEU A 87 -1.92 -13.45 10.14
CA LEU A 87 -1.98 -12.10 9.59
C LEU A 87 -0.61 -11.63 9.05
N VAL A 88 0.46 -11.90 9.79
CA VAL A 88 1.82 -11.42 9.50
C VAL A 88 2.30 -11.94 8.15
N GLU A 89 2.18 -13.24 7.89
CA GLU A 89 2.60 -13.80 6.60
C GLU A 89 1.78 -13.19 5.44
N ALA A 90 0.55 -12.72 5.67
CA ALA A 90 -0.29 -12.07 4.66
C ALA A 90 0.15 -10.65 4.27
N ILE A 91 1.02 -10.02 5.06
CA ILE A 91 1.60 -8.71 4.73
C ILE A 91 2.66 -8.86 3.64
N GLY A 92 2.66 -7.93 2.69
CA GLY A 92 3.55 -7.94 1.54
C GLY A 92 3.15 -8.92 0.44
N ASN A 93 4.03 -9.08 -0.56
CA ASN A 93 3.73 -9.75 -1.82
C ASN A 93 2.45 -9.16 -2.48
N THR A 94 2.32 -7.84 -2.42
CA THR A 94 1.18 -7.11 -2.97
C THR A 94 1.23 -7.12 -4.51
N PRO A 95 0.09 -7.07 -5.21
CA PRO A 95 0.06 -7.01 -6.67
C PRO A 95 0.76 -5.77 -7.23
N LEU A 96 1.34 -5.91 -8.41
CA LEU A 96 1.76 -4.80 -9.25
C LEU A 96 0.70 -4.62 -10.34
N ILE A 97 0.01 -3.49 -10.34
CA ILE A 97 -1.16 -3.23 -11.18
C ILE A 97 -0.76 -2.26 -12.28
N ARG A 98 -1.01 -2.61 -13.55
CA ARG A 98 -0.92 -1.65 -14.65
C ARG A 98 -2.05 -0.63 -14.53
N ILE A 99 -1.69 0.65 -14.52
CA ILE A 99 -2.66 1.74 -14.55
C ILE A 99 -2.92 2.05 -16.02
N ASN A 100 -4.02 1.52 -16.57
CA ASN A 100 -4.27 1.52 -18.01
C ASN A 100 -4.39 2.94 -18.53
N SER A 101 -5.21 3.76 -17.88
CA SER A 101 -5.47 5.14 -18.32
C SER A 101 -4.20 5.98 -18.45
N LEU A 102 -3.31 5.93 -17.45
CA LEU A 102 -2.05 6.69 -17.45
C LEU A 102 -1.04 6.13 -18.45
N SER A 103 -0.98 4.82 -18.54
CA SER A 103 -0.04 4.16 -19.45
C SER A 103 -0.40 4.42 -20.91
N ASP A 104 -1.69 4.32 -21.24
CA ASP A 104 -2.19 4.54 -22.59
C ASP A 104 -2.04 6.01 -22.99
N ALA A 105 -2.22 6.95 -22.05
CA ALA A 105 -2.03 8.38 -22.29
C ALA A 105 -0.57 8.81 -22.50
N THR A 106 0.38 8.13 -21.86
CA THR A 106 1.81 8.49 -21.90
C THR A 106 2.63 7.66 -22.89
N GLY A 107 2.08 6.55 -23.38
CA GLY A 107 2.82 5.55 -24.15
C GLY A 107 3.88 4.80 -23.34
N CYS A 108 3.93 5.00 -22.02
CA CYS A 108 4.78 4.26 -21.08
C CYS A 108 3.99 3.12 -20.43
N GLU A 109 4.69 2.17 -19.82
CA GLU A 109 4.09 1.19 -18.92
C GLU A 109 4.15 1.70 -17.48
N ILE A 110 3.06 2.32 -17.01
CA ILE A 110 2.95 2.84 -15.64
C ILE A 110 2.27 1.80 -14.75
N LEU A 111 3.00 1.39 -13.71
CA LEU A 111 2.60 0.34 -12.78
C LEU A 111 2.49 0.89 -11.35
N GLY A 112 1.41 0.56 -10.67
CA GLY A 112 1.19 0.88 -9.26
C GLY A 112 1.34 -0.35 -8.37
N LYS A 113 2.27 -0.31 -7.41
CA LYS A 113 2.42 -1.33 -6.37
C LYS A 113 1.29 -1.18 -5.34
N ALA A 114 0.37 -2.13 -5.30
CA ALA A 114 -0.91 -2.02 -4.59
C ALA A 114 -0.80 -2.27 -3.07
N GLU A 115 -0.09 -1.39 -2.37
CA GLU A 115 0.14 -1.49 -0.92
C GLU A 115 -1.11 -1.28 -0.07
N PHE A 116 -2.16 -0.67 -0.62
CA PHE A 116 -3.49 -0.62 -0.01
C PHE A 116 -4.14 -2.00 0.18
N LEU A 117 -3.61 -3.06 -0.44
CA LEU A 117 -4.09 -4.45 -0.30
C LEU A 117 -3.40 -5.23 0.82
N ASN A 118 -2.47 -4.63 1.57
CA ASN A 118 -2.03 -5.25 2.81
C ASN A 118 -3.22 -5.34 3.80
N PRO A 119 -3.23 -6.30 4.76
CA PRO A 119 -4.36 -6.51 5.67
C PRO A 119 -4.79 -5.30 6.51
N GLY A 120 -3.85 -4.49 6.99
CA GLY A 120 -4.07 -3.20 7.66
C GLY A 120 -4.33 -2.06 6.67
N GLY A 121 -4.34 -2.34 5.37
CA GLY A 121 -4.81 -1.42 4.32
C GLY A 121 -3.82 -0.34 3.93
N SER A 122 -2.52 -0.49 4.25
CA SER A 122 -1.51 0.45 3.80
C SER A 122 -0.09 -0.12 3.70
N VAL A 123 0.79 0.63 3.05
CA VAL A 123 2.25 0.39 3.00
C VAL A 123 2.91 0.28 4.37
N LYS A 124 2.31 0.86 5.42
CA LYS A 124 2.89 0.89 6.77
C LYS A 124 2.80 -0.46 7.50
N ASP A 125 2.02 -1.40 6.99
CA ASP A 125 1.95 -2.76 7.55
C ASP A 125 3.31 -3.45 7.51
N ARG A 126 4.06 -3.26 6.41
CA ARG A 126 5.42 -3.78 6.28
C ARG A 126 6.35 -3.22 7.35
N VAL A 127 6.23 -1.91 7.59
CA VAL A 127 7.04 -1.19 8.59
C VAL A 127 6.69 -1.67 10.00
N ALA A 128 5.40 -1.83 10.31
CA ALA A 128 4.94 -2.34 11.60
C ALA A 128 5.49 -3.74 11.89
N VAL A 129 5.40 -4.66 10.94
CA VAL A 129 5.97 -6.02 11.06
C VAL A 129 7.47 -5.93 11.30
N LYS A 130 8.20 -5.22 10.44
CA LYS A 130 9.66 -5.17 10.52
C LYS A 130 10.17 -4.54 11.83
N ILE A 131 9.49 -3.51 12.33
CA ILE A 131 9.80 -2.89 13.63
C ILE A 131 9.63 -3.92 14.75
N ILE A 132 8.50 -4.63 14.80
CA ILE A 132 8.22 -5.59 15.88
C ILE A 132 9.16 -6.79 15.82
N GLU A 133 9.43 -7.34 14.63
CA GLU A 133 10.39 -8.43 14.44
C GLU A 133 11.78 -8.05 14.94
N GLU A 134 12.28 -6.86 14.57
CA GLU A 134 13.61 -6.42 15.00
C GLU A 134 13.69 -6.14 16.50
N ILE A 135 12.62 -5.62 17.10
CA ILE A 135 12.52 -5.48 18.55
C ILE A 135 12.70 -6.86 19.22
N PHE A 136 11.97 -7.88 18.75
CA PHE A 136 12.06 -9.22 19.31
C PHE A 136 13.44 -9.86 19.13
N VAL A 137 14.07 -9.65 17.97
CA VAL A 137 15.45 -10.10 17.74
C VAL A 137 16.42 -9.43 18.73
N LEU A 138 16.32 -8.10 18.89
CA LEU A 138 17.17 -7.37 19.84
C LEU A 138 16.96 -7.86 21.27
N GLN A 139 15.71 -8.10 21.68
CA GLN A 139 15.42 -8.67 22.99
C GLN A 139 16.05 -10.04 23.15
N ALA A 140 15.89 -10.94 22.19
CA ALA A 140 16.47 -12.28 22.26
C ALA A 140 18.00 -12.25 22.40
N LEU A 141 18.65 -11.30 21.74
CA LEU A 141 20.10 -11.09 21.88
C LEU A 141 20.48 -10.56 23.27
N GLU A 142 19.63 -9.75 23.91
CA GLU A 142 19.86 -9.22 25.27
C GLU A 142 19.58 -10.25 26.37
N SER A 143 18.45 -10.97 26.30
CA SER A 143 18.01 -11.89 27.34
C SER A 143 18.51 -13.33 27.15
N GLY A 144 18.96 -13.70 25.95
CA GLY A 144 19.24 -15.08 25.58
C GLY A 144 17.98 -15.91 25.23
N ASP A 145 16.79 -15.36 25.48
CA ASP A 145 15.49 -15.98 25.21
C ASP A 145 14.59 -15.06 24.37
N LEU A 146 13.80 -15.64 23.45
CA LEU A 146 12.76 -14.93 22.72
C LEU A 146 11.62 -14.54 23.66
N ILE A 147 11.57 -13.26 24.05
CA ILE A 147 10.49 -12.70 24.85
C ILE A 147 9.39 -12.21 23.91
N CYS A 148 8.26 -12.92 23.89
CA CYS A 148 7.06 -12.48 23.18
C CYS A 148 6.17 -11.62 24.10
N GLY A 149 5.43 -10.68 23.53
CA GLY A 149 4.57 -9.76 24.27
C GLY A 149 5.16 -8.35 24.44
N GLY A 150 4.70 -7.63 25.46
CA GLY A 150 5.12 -6.23 25.68
C GLY A 150 4.11 -5.20 25.20
N MET A 151 4.52 -3.92 25.21
CA MET A 151 3.72 -2.80 24.74
C MET A 151 4.47 -2.02 23.68
N VAL A 152 3.96 -1.95 22.45
CA VAL A 152 4.49 -1.09 21.40
C VAL A 152 3.79 0.26 21.46
N THR A 153 4.55 1.35 21.52
CA THR A 153 4.07 2.71 21.55
C THR A 153 4.48 3.48 20.30
N GLU A 154 3.60 4.35 19.81
CA GLU A 154 3.87 5.20 18.65
C GLU A 154 3.12 6.52 18.76
N GLY A 155 3.77 7.61 18.33
CA GLY A 155 3.12 8.91 18.18
C GLY A 155 2.70 9.10 16.72
N SER A 156 1.44 8.82 16.39
CA SER A 156 0.93 8.94 15.02
C SER A 156 -0.60 8.89 14.98
N ALA A 157 -1.23 9.78 14.22
CA ALA A 157 -2.66 9.68 13.88
C ALA A 157 -2.90 9.02 12.50
N GLY A 158 -1.84 8.58 11.82
CA GLY A 158 -1.88 8.09 10.44
C GLY A 158 -1.76 6.57 10.31
N SER A 159 -1.48 6.11 9.09
CA SER A 159 -1.49 4.69 8.74
C SER A 159 -0.57 3.82 9.60
N THR A 160 0.57 4.35 10.07
CA THR A 160 1.48 3.61 10.97
C THR A 160 0.81 3.19 12.28
N ALA A 161 -0.03 4.03 12.87
CA ALA A 161 -0.74 3.69 14.09
C ALA A 161 -1.76 2.56 13.87
N VAL A 162 -2.48 2.63 12.74
CA VAL A 162 -3.43 1.59 12.34
C VAL A 162 -2.70 0.27 12.04
N SER A 163 -1.57 0.34 11.34
CA SER A 163 -0.73 -0.83 11.04
C SER A 163 -0.17 -1.46 12.31
N LEU A 164 0.32 -0.67 13.27
CA LEU A 164 0.80 -1.20 14.55
C LEU A 164 -0.33 -1.81 15.38
N ALA A 165 -1.49 -1.15 15.46
CA ALA A 165 -2.67 -1.69 16.15
C ALA A 165 -3.16 -3.00 15.52
N THR A 166 -3.06 -3.12 14.18
CA THR A 166 -3.43 -4.33 13.44
C THR A 166 -2.44 -5.48 13.66
N VAL A 167 -1.13 -5.17 13.68
CA VAL A 167 -0.06 -6.18 13.68
C VAL A 167 0.35 -6.61 15.09
N ALA A 168 0.38 -5.70 16.06
CA ALA A 168 0.86 -5.98 17.42
C ALA A 168 0.17 -7.18 18.10
N PRO A 169 -1.16 -7.38 17.99
CA PRO A 169 -1.82 -8.54 18.59
C PRO A 169 -1.33 -9.88 18.01
N ALA A 170 -0.92 -9.92 16.74
CA ALA A 170 -0.38 -11.14 16.12
C ALA A 170 0.97 -11.57 16.72
N TYR A 171 1.65 -10.66 17.42
CA TYR A 171 2.88 -10.89 18.17
C TYR A 171 2.68 -10.98 19.69
N GLY A 172 1.42 -10.96 20.15
CA GLY A 172 1.08 -10.90 21.58
C GLY A 172 1.37 -9.54 22.23
N CYS A 173 1.73 -8.51 21.45
CA CYS A 173 2.01 -7.18 21.96
C CYS A 173 0.72 -6.37 22.13
N ARG A 174 0.68 -5.55 23.19
CA ARG A 174 -0.26 -4.44 23.32
C ARG A 174 0.21 -3.26 22.46
N CYS A 175 -0.72 -2.43 22.00
CA CYS A 175 -0.41 -1.22 21.25
C CYS A 175 -0.95 0.02 21.98
N HIS A 176 -0.12 1.04 22.14
CA HIS A 176 -0.48 2.33 22.73
C HIS A 176 -0.09 3.46 21.78
N VAL A 177 -1.09 4.11 21.19
CA VAL A 177 -0.90 5.21 20.25
C VAL A 177 -1.18 6.54 20.94
N VAL A 178 -0.28 7.51 20.76
CA VAL A 178 -0.52 8.89 21.19
C VAL A 178 -0.81 9.75 19.98
N ILE A 179 -1.93 10.49 20.00
CA ILE A 179 -2.40 11.34 18.90
C ILE A 179 -2.70 12.77 19.37
N PRO A 180 -2.57 13.77 18.49
CA PRO A 180 -3.12 15.10 18.73
C PRO A 180 -4.64 15.06 18.95
N ASP A 181 -5.17 15.87 19.87
CA ASP A 181 -6.61 15.92 20.19
C ASP A 181 -7.46 16.56 19.08
N ASP A 182 -6.86 17.39 18.23
CA ASP A 182 -7.46 18.00 17.04
C ASP A 182 -7.48 17.07 15.81
N ALA A 183 -6.91 15.86 15.93
CA ALA A 183 -7.03 14.84 14.90
C ALA A 183 -8.48 14.37 14.74
N ALA A 184 -8.89 14.16 13.50
CA ALA A 184 -10.22 13.69 13.12
C ALA A 184 -10.64 12.46 13.96
N ILE A 185 -11.89 12.44 14.41
CA ILE A 185 -12.39 11.45 15.37
C ILE A 185 -12.27 10.02 14.81
N GLU A 186 -12.53 9.86 13.52
CA GLU A 186 -12.48 8.57 12.83
C GLU A 186 -11.09 7.93 12.90
N LYS A 187 -10.03 8.75 13.02
CA LYS A 187 -8.64 8.27 13.14
C LYS A 187 -8.38 7.59 14.48
N SER A 188 -8.97 8.06 15.59
CA SER A 188 -8.84 7.34 16.87
C SER A 188 -9.75 6.12 16.93
N GLN A 189 -10.98 6.24 16.43
CA GLN A 189 -11.98 5.18 16.49
C GLN A 189 -11.49 3.89 15.83
N ILE A 190 -10.87 3.98 14.64
CA ILE A 190 -10.32 2.80 13.98
C ILE A 190 -9.18 2.15 14.80
N ILE A 191 -8.35 2.95 15.44
CA ILE A 191 -7.22 2.46 16.26
C ILE A 191 -7.75 1.77 17.53
N GLU A 192 -8.74 2.37 18.19
CA GLU A 192 -9.39 1.83 19.40
C GLU A 192 -10.14 0.53 19.10
N VAL A 193 -10.88 0.45 17.98
CA VAL A 193 -11.60 -0.76 17.55
C VAL A 193 -10.64 -1.90 17.22
N LEU A 194 -9.43 -1.60 16.75
CA LEU A 194 -8.37 -2.59 16.55
C LEU A 194 -7.73 -3.08 17.87
N GLY A 195 -8.17 -2.56 19.02
CA GLY A 195 -7.74 -3.00 20.35
C GLY A 195 -6.53 -2.25 20.90
N ALA A 196 -6.10 -1.16 20.26
CA ALA A 196 -5.03 -0.31 20.78
C ALA A 196 -5.56 0.75 21.77
N THR A 197 -4.74 1.10 22.75
CA THR A 197 -5.01 2.26 23.63
C THR A 197 -4.68 3.54 22.88
N VAL A 198 -5.58 4.53 22.91
CA VAL A 198 -5.34 5.84 22.30
C VAL A 198 -5.30 6.93 23.37
N GLU A 199 -4.17 7.64 23.45
CA GLU A 199 -4.01 8.83 24.28
C GLU A 199 -4.08 10.08 23.40
N ARG A 200 -5.14 10.88 23.57
CA ARG A 200 -5.29 12.19 22.92
C ARG A 200 -4.57 13.25 23.74
N VAL A 201 -3.72 14.04 23.09
CA VAL A 201 -2.94 15.11 23.73
C VAL A 201 -3.02 16.42 22.97
N ARG A 202 -2.86 17.53 23.69
CA ARG A 202 -2.88 18.87 23.09
C ARG A 202 -1.79 19.03 22.02
N PRO A 203 -2.12 19.55 20.82
CA PRO A 203 -1.15 19.90 19.79
C PRO A 203 -0.14 20.93 20.30
N VAL A 204 1.15 20.63 20.12
CA VAL A 204 2.29 21.50 20.48
C VAL A 204 3.37 21.39 19.42
N SER A 205 4.37 22.26 19.45
CA SER A 205 5.49 22.22 18.49
C SER A 205 6.33 20.94 18.66
N ILE A 206 7.01 20.51 17.59
CA ILE A 206 7.87 19.31 17.58
C ILE A 206 8.98 19.33 18.64
N THR A 207 9.46 20.53 19.00
CA THR A 207 10.49 20.74 20.03
C THR A 207 9.93 20.68 21.46
N HIS A 208 8.61 20.73 21.63
CA HIS A 208 7.98 20.73 22.94
C HIS A 208 8.02 19.32 23.56
N ARG A 209 8.28 19.26 24.88
CA ARG A 209 8.38 17.98 25.62
C ARG A 209 7.08 17.15 25.57
N ASP A 210 5.95 17.83 25.45
CA ASP A 210 4.61 17.23 25.42
C ASP A 210 4.09 17.03 23.98
N HIS A 211 4.97 17.11 22.98
CA HIS A 211 4.64 16.68 21.63
C HIS A 211 4.27 15.19 21.63
N PHE A 212 3.19 14.79 20.95
CA PHE A 212 2.64 13.43 20.99
C PHE A 212 3.68 12.32 20.75
N VAL A 213 4.66 12.54 19.86
CA VAL A 213 5.81 11.62 19.64
C VAL A 213 6.69 11.46 20.88
N ASN A 214 6.96 12.56 21.58
CA ASN A 214 7.75 12.53 22.82
C ASN A 214 6.98 11.86 23.96
N ILE A 215 5.65 12.06 24.02
CA ILE A 215 4.78 11.36 24.97
C ILE A 215 4.77 9.86 24.71
N ALA A 216 4.61 9.42 23.46
CA ALA A 216 4.69 8.00 23.10
C ALA A 216 6.01 7.36 23.54
N ARG A 217 7.14 8.07 23.34
CA ARG A 217 8.45 7.64 23.84
C ARG A 217 8.48 7.50 25.36
N ARG A 218 7.89 8.45 26.10
CA ARG A 218 7.76 8.38 27.57
C ARG A 218 6.93 7.16 27.99
N ARG A 219 5.82 6.84 27.32
CA ARG A 219 4.98 5.67 27.63
C ARG A 219 5.73 4.35 27.50
N ALA A 220 6.60 4.21 26.48
CA ALA A 220 7.49 3.05 26.39
C ALA A 220 8.44 2.97 27.60
N LEU A 221 9.03 4.10 28.00
CA LEU A 221 9.95 4.15 29.13
C LEU A 221 9.24 3.85 30.47
N GLU A 222 8.02 4.36 30.65
CA GLU A 222 7.19 4.09 31.82
C GLU A 222 6.79 2.61 31.92
N ALA A 223 6.45 1.97 30.80
CA ALA A 223 6.18 0.54 30.76
C ALA A 223 7.41 -0.29 31.17
N ASN A 224 8.61 0.10 30.72
CA ASN A 224 9.86 -0.54 31.14
C ASN A 224 10.12 -0.36 32.65
N ASN A 225 9.94 0.86 33.18
CA ASN A 225 10.11 1.14 34.60
C ASN A 225 9.12 0.36 35.47
N TRP A 226 7.89 0.18 35.00
CA TRP A 226 6.87 -0.64 35.67
C TRP A 226 7.29 -2.10 35.73
N ALA A 227 7.70 -2.69 34.60
CA ALA A 227 8.16 -4.08 34.51
C ALA A 227 9.35 -4.35 35.45
N GLN A 228 10.32 -3.43 35.55
CA GLN A 228 11.45 -3.58 36.49
C GLN A 228 11.00 -3.59 37.96
N ARG A 229 10.00 -2.78 38.33
CA ARG A 229 9.48 -2.72 39.71
C ARG A 229 8.73 -3.98 40.09
N GLU A 230 7.94 -4.55 39.18
CA GLU A 230 7.22 -5.82 39.38
C GLU A 230 8.21 -6.98 39.56
N SER A 231 9.25 -7.07 38.71
CA SER A 231 10.31 -8.07 38.84
C SER A 231 11.03 -7.99 40.20
N ASN A 232 11.39 -6.77 40.65
CA ASN A 232 12.04 -6.56 41.94
C ASN A 232 11.12 -6.90 43.15
N LYS A 233 9.82 -6.61 43.07
CA LYS A 233 8.85 -7.02 44.10
C LYS A 233 8.72 -8.54 44.19
N THR A 234 8.75 -9.22 43.05
CA THR A 234 8.65 -10.69 42.99
C THR A 234 9.90 -11.35 43.60
N GLN A 235 11.10 -10.80 43.36
CA GLN A 235 12.35 -11.27 43.98
C GLN A 235 12.40 -11.00 45.50
N THR A 236 11.91 -9.83 45.96
CA THR A 236 11.91 -9.48 47.39
C THR A 236 10.89 -10.28 48.20
N ASN A 237 9.72 -10.59 47.64
CA ASN A 237 8.73 -11.47 48.28
C ASN A 237 9.14 -12.96 48.25
N GLY A 238 9.98 -13.38 47.29
CA GLY A 238 10.58 -14.72 47.26
C GLY A 238 11.65 -14.97 48.33
N LEU A 239 12.19 -13.92 48.95
CA LEU A 239 13.17 -13.99 50.04
C LEU A 239 12.52 -14.00 51.45
N ALA A 240 11.20 -13.82 51.55
CA ALA A 240 10.48 -13.75 52.83
C ALA A 240 9.96 -15.11 53.35
N HIS A 241 10.23 -16.23 52.66
CA HIS A 241 9.88 -17.58 53.11
C HIS A 241 11.08 -18.53 53.00
N VAL A 242 12.11 -18.31 53.80
CA VAL A 242 13.05 -19.37 54.20
C VAL A 242 13.10 -19.37 55.72
N SER A 243 12.07 -19.94 56.35
CA SER A 243 12.13 -20.40 57.73
C SER A 243 12.82 -21.76 57.74
N SER A 244 13.96 -21.79 58.41
CA SER A 244 14.69 -22.93 58.97
C SER A 244 14.01 -24.31 58.87
N GLU A 245 14.58 -25.20 58.06
CA GLU A 245 14.75 -26.59 58.46
C GLU A 245 15.92 -27.25 57.71
N THR A 246 16.86 -27.74 58.51
CA THR A 246 18.09 -28.43 58.19
C THR A 246 17.80 -29.79 57.52
N THR A 247 18.59 -30.23 56.52
CA THR A 247 19.32 -31.52 56.52
C THR A 247 20.09 -31.75 55.20
N TYR A 248 21.38 -32.03 55.36
CA TYR A 248 22.39 -32.69 54.52
C TYR A 248 22.00 -33.33 53.17
N GLY A 249 22.81 -33.06 52.13
CA GLY A 249 22.91 -33.97 50.97
C GLY A 249 23.69 -33.47 49.74
N LYS A 250 25.02 -33.65 49.75
CA LYS A 250 25.95 -33.83 48.62
C LYS A 250 26.12 -32.72 47.55
N LEU A 251 27.36 -32.20 47.58
CA LEU A 251 28.08 -31.57 46.47
C LEU A 251 28.04 -32.41 45.18
N ALA A 252 27.79 -31.75 44.06
CA ALA A 252 28.37 -32.12 42.77
C ALA A 252 28.87 -30.83 42.08
N VAL A 253 30.18 -30.68 42.12
CA VAL A 253 30.97 -29.74 41.31
C VAL A 253 30.98 -30.27 39.88
N THR A 254 30.57 -29.47 38.90
CA THR A 254 31.06 -29.63 37.53
C THR A 254 31.30 -28.26 36.91
N GLN A 255 32.54 -28.12 36.44
CA GLN A 255 33.20 -26.92 35.98
C GLN A 255 32.61 -26.39 34.68
N ARG A 256 32.61 -25.07 34.56
CA ARG A 256 32.59 -24.33 33.30
C ARG A 256 33.85 -24.68 32.51
N GLU A 257 33.68 -25.22 31.30
CA GLU A 257 34.68 -25.11 30.25
C GLU A 257 34.16 -24.16 29.17
N SER A 258 34.79 -23.00 29.14
CA SER A 258 34.76 -22.00 28.10
C SER A 258 35.59 -22.47 26.90
N ASN A 259 34.96 -22.67 25.74
CA ASN A 259 35.67 -22.72 24.47
C ASN A 259 35.15 -21.65 23.52
N ASN A 260 35.99 -20.62 23.39
CA ASN A 260 35.87 -19.51 22.46
C ASN A 260 36.37 -19.99 21.09
N THR A 261 35.48 -20.09 20.10
CA THR A 261 35.87 -20.18 18.69
C THR A 261 35.06 -19.17 17.89
N GLN A 262 35.72 -18.05 17.57
CA GLN A 262 35.27 -17.10 16.57
C GLN A 262 35.15 -17.82 15.21
N THR A 263 33.95 -17.85 14.66
CA THR A 263 33.75 -18.07 13.22
C THR A 263 32.76 -17.03 12.70
N ASN A 264 33.21 -16.23 11.74
CA ASN A 264 32.37 -15.31 10.98
C ASN A 264 31.46 -16.13 10.07
N GLY A 265 30.16 -16.19 10.40
CA GLY A 265 29.16 -16.85 9.58
C GLY A 265 27.78 -16.30 9.90
N PHE A 266 27.17 -15.60 8.96
CA PHE A 266 25.78 -15.17 9.01
C PHE A 266 24.90 -16.43 8.88
N ALA A 267 24.56 -17.04 10.01
CA ALA A 267 23.68 -18.20 10.05
C ALA A 267 22.24 -17.74 9.82
N SER A 268 21.61 -18.25 8.76
CA SER A 268 20.17 -18.12 8.54
C SER A 268 19.44 -18.85 9.66
N VAL A 269 18.92 -18.10 10.64
CA VAL A 269 18.04 -18.66 11.67
C VAL A 269 16.71 -19.01 11.01
N GLY A 270 16.32 -20.27 11.11
CA GLY A 270 15.06 -20.79 10.58
C GLY A 270 13.85 -20.03 11.13
N SER A 271 12.90 -19.73 10.25
CA SER A 271 11.73 -18.86 10.45
C SER A 271 10.58 -19.55 11.19
N GLU A 272 10.81 -20.14 12.36
CA GLU A 272 9.73 -20.64 13.21
C GLU A 272 9.62 -19.78 14.47
N MET A 273 8.79 -18.74 14.37
CA MET A 273 8.26 -18.00 15.50
C MET A 273 7.45 -18.95 16.39
N PRO A 274 7.61 -18.93 17.73
CA PRO A 274 6.87 -19.82 18.61
C PRO A 274 5.36 -19.56 18.50
N HIS A 275 4.58 -20.64 18.38
CA HIS A 275 3.13 -20.60 18.50
C HIS A 275 2.73 -19.98 19.85
N SER A 276 1.56 -19.32 19.87
CA SER A 276 1.01 -18.45 20.93
C SER A 276 0.90 -19.05 22.35
N GLU A 277 1.37 -20.27 22.58
CA GLU A 277 1.27 -20.98 23.87
C GLU A 277 2.30 -20.51 24.91
N LYS A 278 3.34 -19.77 24.51
CA LYS A 278 4.34 -19.17 25.45
C LYS A 278 4.16 -17.67 25.71
N CYS A 279 3.13 -17.05 25.15
CA CYS A 279 2.93 -15.60 25.26
C CYS A 279 1.95 -15.30 26.41
N ASP A 280 2.46 -14.89 27.57
CA ASP A 280 1.61 -14.27 28.60
C ASP A 280 1.49 -12.77 28.31
N PRO A 281 0.33 -12.26 27.86
CA PRO A 281 0.12 -10.84 27.58
C PRO A 281 0.23 -9.95 28.83
N ASN A 282 0.25 -10.54 30.03
CA ASN A 282 0.43 -9.85 31.31
C ASN A 282 1.82 -10.01 31.93
N SER A 283 2.75 -10.77 31.32
CA SER A 283 4.13 -10.86 31.82
C SER A 283 4.85 -9.52 31.68
N ASP A 284 5.74 -9.21 32.64
CA ASP A 284 6.60 -8.02 32.77
C ASP A 284 6.82 -7.25 31.45
N SER A 285 5.86 -6.40 31.09
CA SER A 285 5.70 -6.00 29.69
C SER A 285 6.69 -4.88 29.35
N LYS A 286 7.80 -5.23 28.68
CA LYS A 286 8.73 -4.23 28.12
C LYS A 286 8.00 -3.27 27.16
N GLY A 287 8.42 -2.00 27.19
CA GLY A 287 7.90 -0.90 26.39
C GLY A 287 8.76 -0.58 25.17
N PHE A 288 8.12 -0.70 24.02
CA PHE A 288 8.49 -0.53 22.61
C PHE A 288 8.27 0.82 21.96
N PHE A 289 9.17 1.80 21.99
CA PHE A 289 8.93 2.97 21.14
C PHE A 289 9.26 2.66 19.66
N ALA A 290 8.25 2.61 18.79
CA ALA A 290 8.41 2.19 17.40
C ALA A 290 9.26 3.17 16.56
N ASP A 291 9.09 4.47 16.80
CA ASP A 291 9.88 5.57 16.21
C ASP A 291 10.00 5.50 14.68
N GLN A 292 8.87 5.50 13.97
CA GLN A 292 8.86 5.28 12.51
C GLN A 292 9.78 6.20 11.70
N PHE A 293 10.11 7.39 12.23
CA PHE A 293 10.94 8.36 11.54
C PHE A 293 12.43 8.02 11.65
N GLU A 294 12.90 7.58 12.82
CA GLU A 294 14.33 7.34 13.06
C GLU A 294 14.72 5.87 13.10
N ASN A 295 13.74 4.96 13.24
CA ASN A 295 13.98 3.53 13.24
C ASN A 295 14.27 3.02 11.82
N MET A 296 15.46 2.44 11.63
CA MET A 296 15.94 1.93 10.33
C MET A 296 15.24 0.64 9.88
N ALA A 297 14.46 -0.01 10.74
CA ALA A 297 13.56 -1.09 10.37
C ALA A 297 12.60 -0.68 9.26
N ASN A 298 12.19 0.59 9.25
CA ASN A 298 11.32 1.17 8.23
C ASN A 298 11.98 1.12 6.83
N TYR A 299 13.20 1.67 6.69
CA TYR A 299 14.00 1.54 5.48
C TYR A 299 14.22 0.07 5.08
N ARG A 300 14.62 -0.79 6.05
CA ARG A 300 14.91 -2.20 5.79
C ARG A 300 13.71 -2.99 5.30
N ALA A 301 12.50 -2.72 5.80
CA ALA A 301 11.27 -3.35 5.33
C ALA A 301 11.09 -3.21 3.81
N HIS A 302 11.46 -2.05 3.27
CA HIS A 302 11.32 -1.75 1.86
C HIS A 302 12.51 -2.22 1.02
N TYR A 303 13.72 -2.18 1.58
CA TYR A 303 14.91 -2.72 0.93
C TYR A 303 14.86 -4.25 0.82
N GLU A 304 14.39 -4.95 1.86
CA GLU A 304 14.37 -6.41 1.94
C GLU A 304 13.12 -7.03 1.32
N TRP A 305 12.00 -6.30 1.23
CA TRP A 305 10.74 -6.83 0.68
C TRP A 305 10.24 -6.06 -0.54
N THR A 306 9.88 -4.78 -0.39
CA THR A 306 9.18 -4.03 -1.45
C THR A 306 10.03 -3.89 -2.72
N GLY A 307 11.32 -3.55 -2.60
CA GLY A 307 12.26 -3.44 -3.72
C GLY A 307 12.41 -4.75 -4.52
N PRO A 308 12.76 -5.88 -3.87
CA PRO A 308 12.80 -7.19 -4.51
C PRO A 308 11.50 -7.59 -5.20
N GLU A 309 10.35 -7.35 -4.55
CA GLU A 309 9.05 -7.66 -5.15
C GLU A 309 8.83 -6.88 -6.45
N ILE A 310 9.12 -5.57 -6.46
CA ILE A 310 9.01 -4.74 -7.67
C ILE A 310 9.96 -5.25 -8.77
N TRP A 311 11.21 -5.56 -8.42
CA TRP A 311 12.22 -6.02 -9.36
C TRP A 311 11.81 -7.33 -10.07
N GLU A 312 11.30 -8.30 -9.30
CA GLU A 312 10.85 -9.57 -9.85
C GLU A 312 9.51 -9.45 -10.59
N GLN A 313 8.56 -8.66 -10.08
CA GLN A 313 7.25 -8.46 -10.72
C GLN A 313 7.33 -7.71 -12.05
N THR A 314 8.31 -6.81 -12.20
CA THR A 314 8.60 -6.14 -13.48
C THR A 314 9.43 -7.01 -14.42
N LYS A 315 9.76 -8.27 -14.06
CA LYS A 315 10.68 -9.12 -14.82
C LYS A 315 11.98 -8.40 -15.17
N ARG A 316 12.44 -7.51 -14.27
CA ARG A 316 13.69 -6.75 -14.40
C ARG A 316 13.73 -5.75 -15.56
N THR A 317 12.57 -5.33 -16.08
CA THR A 317 12.46 -4.34 -17.17
C THR A 317 12.12 -2.93 -16.68
N LEU A 318 12.17 -2.69 -15.37
CA LEU A 318 11.92 -1.36 -14.80
C LEU A 318 12.94 -0.33 -15.29
N HIS A 319 12.47 0.83 -15.71
CA HIS A 319 13.31 1.96 -16.12
C HIS A 319 13.34 3.06 -15.06
N ALA A 320 12.21 3.33 -14.40
CA ALA A 320 12.16 4.32 -13.34
C ALA A 320 11.21 3.98 -12.19
N PHE A 321 11.55 4.46 -11.01
CA PHE A 321 10.75 4.40 -9.79
C PHE A 321 10.50 5.81 -9.27
N VAL A 322 9.27 6.10 -8.86
CA VAL A 322 8.91 7.38 -8.25
C VAL A 322 7.98 7.18 -7.07
N ALA A 323 8.27 7.88 -5.97
CA ALA A 323 7.43 7.87 -4.78
C ALA A 323 7.61 9.16 -3.98
N ALA A 324 6.56 9.51 -3.26
CA ALA A 324 6.57 10.54 -2.24
C ALA A 324 7.16 10.02 -0.93
N ALA A 325 7.54 10.94 -0.06
CA ALA A 325 8.20 10.63 1.20
C ALA A 325 7.54 11.37 2.36
N GLY A 326 7.18 10.63 3.41
CA GLY A 326 6.99 11.16 4.76
C GLY A 326 8.21 10.84 5.61
N THR A 327 8.24 9.63 6.18
CA THR A 327 9.43 9.10 6.88
C THR A 327 10.62 8.84 5.96
N GLY A 328 10.39 8.67 4.65
CA GLY A 328 11.42 8.36 3.67
C GLY A 328 11.79 6.89 3.51
N GLY A 329 11.31 5.99 4.38
CA GLY A 329 11.70 4.57 4.35
C GLY A 329 11.34 3.85 3.04
N THR A 330 10.15 4.11 2.48
CA THR A 330 9.71 3.49 1.22
C THR A 330 10.58 3.89 0.04
N ILE A 331 10.74 5.19 -0.20
CA ILE A 331 11.56 5.67 -1.32
C ILE A 331 13.01 5.26 -1.16
N ALA A 332 13.54 5.31 0.08
CA ALA A 332 14.93 4.99 0.34
C ALA A 332 15.22 3.49 0.16
N GLY A 333 14.42 2.62 0.77
CA GLY A 333 14.62 1.18 0.67
C GLY A 333 14.48 0.66 -0.75
N VAL A 334 13.45 1.11 -1.48
CA VAL A 334 13.22 0.70 -2.87
C VAL A 334 14.30 1.26 -3.79
N SER A 335 14.63 2.55 -3.73
CA SER A 335 15.64 3.13 -4.62
C SER A 335 17.01 2.49 -4.42
N ARG A 336 17.43 2.30 -3.16
CA ARG A 336 18.71 1.67 -2.86
C ARG A 336 18.81 0.26 -3.42
N TYR A 337 17.78 -0.56 -3.19
CA TYR A 337 17.75 -1.92 -3.72
C TYR A 337 17.82 -1.93 -5.27
N LEU A 338 17.00 -1.10 -5.92
CA LEU A 338 16.94 -1.05 -7.39
C LEU A 338 18.26 -0.58 -7.99
N LYS A 339 18.90 0.44 -7.42
CA LYS A 339 20.19 0.97 -7.87
C LYS A 339 21.33 -0.03 -7.71
N GLU A 340 21.29 -0.86 -6.67
CA GLU A 340 22.24 -1.97 -6.50
C GLU A 340 22.05 -3.07 -7.54
N LYS A 341 20.81 -3.31 -8.00
CA LYS A 341 20.55 -4.27 -9.09
C LYS A 341 20.88 -3.71 -10.47
N ASN A 342 20.56 -2.44 -10.71
CA ASN A 342 20.84 -1.76 -11.95
C ASN A 342 20.93 -0.24 -11.73
N LYS A 343 22.16 0.30 -11.81
CA LYS A 343 22.44 1.74 -11.62
C LYS A 343 21.74 2.64 -12.65
N ASN A 344 21.31 2.10 -13.79
CA ASN A 344 20.62 2.85 -14.84
C ASN A 344 19.16 3.13 -14.51
N ILE A 345 18.55 2.41 -13.55
CA ILE A 345 17.17 2.69 -13.11
C ILE A 345 17.13 4.08 -12.49
N LYS A 346 16.20 4.92 -12.94
CA LYS A 346 16.03 6.27 -12.42
C LYS A 346 15.09 6.29 -11.22
N CYS A 347 15.47 6.96 -10.14
CA CYS A 347 14.66 7.06 -8.92
C CYS A 347 14.35 8.52 -8.61
N PHE A 348 13.07 8.86 -8.46
CA PHE A 348 12.63 10.24 -8.27
C PHE A 348 11.78 10.40 -7.02
N LEU A 349 11.98 11.52 -6.31
CA LEU A 349 11.08 11.97 -5.25
C LEU A 349 9.88 12.71 -5.87
N MET A 350 8.69 12.45 -5.37
CA MET A 350 7.51 13.28 -5.63
C MET A 350 7.08 14.00 -4.35
N ASP A 351 7.25 15.32 -4.28
CA ASP A 351 7.10 16.07 -3.02
C ASP A 351 5.84 16.96 -3.04
N PRO A 352 5.01 16.97 -1.98
CA PRO A 352 3.83 17.83 -1.89
C PRO A 352 4.20 19.28 -1.50
N PRO A 353 3.25 20.24 -1.59
CA PRO A 353 3.45 21.60 -1.12
C PRO A 353 3.81 21.64 0.38
N GLY A 354 4.61 22.64 0.77
CA GLY A 354 5.04 22.83 2.17
C GLY A 354 6.16 21.89 2.66
N SER A 355 6.52 20.87 1.87
CA SER A 355 7.65 19.98 2.17
C SER A 355 9.00 20.52 1.70
N GLY A 356 10.03 20.36 2.53
CA GLY A 356 11.40 20.77 2.25
C GLY A 356 12.20 19.77 1.42
N LEU A 357 11.71 18.54 1.24
CA LEU A 357 12.49 17.45 0.64
C LEU A 357 12.85 17.69 -0.82
N PHE A 358 11.97 18.31 -1.62
CA PHE A 358 12.27 18.67 -3.02
C PHE A 358 13.52 19.54 -3.11
N ASN A 359 13.60 20.58 -2.26
CA ASN A 359 14.74 21.48 -2.25
C ASN A 359 15.99 20.76 -1.72
N LYS A 360 15.83 19.82 -0.80
CA LYS A 360 16.95 19.00 -0.34
C LYS A 360 17.54 18.15 -1.46
N VAL A 361 16.69 17.50 -2.24
CA VAL A 361 17.13 16.65 -3.37
C VAL A 361 17.72 17.48 -4.49
N THR A 362 17.10 18.60 -4.87
CA THR A 362 17.50 19.39 -6.05
C THR A 362 18.58 20.44 -5.77
N ARG A 363 18.70 20.90 -4.52
CA ARG A 363 19.57 22.05 -4.15
C ARG A 363 20.44 21.81 -2.93
N GLY A 364 20.29 20.66 -2.26
CA GLY A 364 21.05 20.33 -1.04
C GLY A 364 20.54 21.00 0.25
N VAL A 365 19.53 21.88 0.18
CA VAL A 365 19.02 22.68 1.31
C VAL A 365 17.54 22.42 1.60
N MET A 366 17.15 22.41 2.89
CA MET A 366 15.75 22.24 3.33
C MET A 366 15.12 23.61 3.64
N TYR A 367 14.74 24.37 2.62
CA TYR A 367 14.04 25.64 2.80
C TYR A 367 12.97 25.80 1.73
N THR A 368 11.72 26.03 2.12
CA THR A 368 10.58 26.23 1.21
C THR A 368 10.21 27.72 1.11
N LYS A 369 9.56 28.16 0.01
CA LYS A 369 9.16 29.58 -0.10
C LYS A 369 8.04 29.92 0.88
N GLU A 370 7.29 28.90 1.27
CA GLU A 370 6.22 28.91 2.25
C GLU A 370 6.75 29.17 3.68
N GLU A 371 8.04 28.97 3.91
CA GLU A 371 8.75 29.30 5.16
C GLU A 371 9.32 30.73 5.18
N ALA A 372 9.09 31.53 4.14
CA ALA A 372 9.53 32.92 4.12
C ALA A 372 8.88 33.76 5.23
N GLU A 373 9.68 34.60 5.86
CA GLU A 373 9.23 35.50 6.93
C GLU A 373 8.07 36.40 6.44
N GLY A 374 7.01 36.49 7.24
CA GLY A 374 5.77 37.20 6.89
C GLY A 374 4.75 36.39 6.06
N LYS A 375 5.11 35.21 5.53
CA LYS A 375 4.18 34.27 4.85
C LYS A 375 3.98 32.95 5.59
N ARG A 376 4.69 32.78 6.71
CA ARG A 376 4.63 31.58 7.53
C ARG A 376 3.20 31.36 8.05
N LEU A 377 2.52 30.37 7.48
CA LEU A 377 1.21 29.94 7.94
C LEU A 377 1.28 29.44 9.39
N LYS A 378 0.18 29.62 10.14
CA LYS A 378 0.02 29.07 11.50
C LYS A 378 0.20 27.54 11.51
N ASN A 379 -0.25 26.88 10.43
CA ASN A 379 0.12 25.52 10.05
C ASN A 379 1.01 25.57 8.80
N PRO A 380 2.34 25.43 8.90
CA PRO A 380 3.26 25.51 7.76
C PRO A 380 3.08 24.38 6.71
N PHE A 381 2.13 23.47 6.93
CA PHE A 381 1.83 22.29 6.10
C PHE A 381 0.35 22.23 5.75
N ASP A 382 -0.23 23.32 5.27
CA ASP A 382 -1.64 23.38 4.88
C ASP A 382 -1.85 22.68 3.51
N THR A 383 -1.42 21.42 3.44
CA THR A 383 -1.70 20.51 2.34
C THR A 383 -2.78 19.54 2.77
N ILE A 384 -3.72 19.26 1.88
CA ILE A 384 -4.74 18.24 2.09
C ILE A 384 -4.19 16.83 1.85
N THR A 385 -2.96 16.71 1.33
CA THR A 385 -2.31 15.42 1.15
C THR A 385 -1.73 14.92 2.46
N GLU A 386 -2.21 13.75 2.90
CA GLU A 386 -1.78 13.17 4.16
C GLU A 386 -0.70 12.10 3.98
N GLY A 387 0.16 11.95 5.00
CA GLY A 387 1.15 10.87 5.10
C GLY A 387 2.47 11.10 4.35
N ILE A 388 2.62 12.24 3.68
CA ILE A 388 3.80 12.65 2.90
C ILE A 388 4.14 14.12 3.18
N GLY A 389 5.39 14.51 2.89
CA GLY A 389 5.91 15.85 3.14
C GLY A 389 6.45 16.06 4.55
N ILE A 390 7.64 16.65 4.67
CA ILE A 390 8.29 16.93 5.96
C ILE A 390 9.40 17.99 5.83
N ASN A 391 9.61 18.81 6.87
CA ASN A 391 10.66 19.84 6.90
C ASN A 391 11.89 19.45 7.73
N ARG A 392 12.19 18.15 7.79
CA ARG A 392 13.46 17.62 8.32
C ARG A 392 13.89 16.37 7.56
N VAL A 393 15.19 16.13 7.51
CA VAL A 393 15.74 14.89 6.93
C VAL A 393 15.78 13.81 8.02
N THR A 394 15.12 12.69 7.77
CA THR A 394 15.11 11.52 8.67
C THR A 394 16.27 10.59 8.37
N ARG A 395 16.67 9.74 9.32
CA ARG A 395 17.67 8.67 9.06
C ARG A 395 17.27 7.76 7.90
N ASN A 396 15.99 7.42 7.82
CA ASN A 396 15.45 6.61 6.72
C ASN A 396 15.64 7.30 5.36
N PHE A 397 15.30 8.59 5.23
CA PHE A 397 15.43 9.32 3.96
C PHE A 397 16.89 9.51 3.53
N MET A 398 17.84 9.61 4.48
CA MET A 398 19.27 9.74 4.16
C MET A 398 19.83 8.56 3.36
N MET A 399 19.16 7.40 3.38
CA MET A 399 19.57 6.23 2.62
C MET A 399 19.10 6.24 1.16
N ALA A 400 18.27 7.20 0.76
CA ALA A 400 17.71 7.25 -0.58
C ALA A 400 18.75 7.59 -1.65
N GLU A 401 18.70 6.88 -2.78
CA GLU A 401 19.50 7.17 -3.97
C GLU A 401 18.60 7.71 -5.07
N LEU A 402 18.62 9.03 -5.27
CA LEU A 402 17.68 9.73 -6.15
C LEU A 402 18.42 10.44 -7.29
N ASP A 403 17.86 10.35 -8.51
CA ASP A 403 18.33 11.07 -9.70
C ASP A 403 17.70 12.47 -9.82
N GLY A 404 16.62 12.73 -9.08
CA GLY A 404 15.92 14.01 -9.08
C GLY A 404 14.66 14.02 -8.23
N ALA A 405 13.90 15.10 -8.35
CA ALA A 405 12.61 15.25 -7.68
C ALA A 405 11.64 16.08 -8.52
N TYR A 406 10.35 15.86 -8.28
CA TYR A 406 9.22 16.64 -8.80
C TYR A 406 8.42 17.22 -7.65
N ARG A 407 7.71 18.32 -7.91
CA ARG A 407 6.72 18.90 -6.98
C ARG A 407 5.33 18.70 -7.51
N GLY A 408 4.39 18.32 -6.67
CA GLY A 408 2.98 18.35 -7.00
C GLY A 408 2.21 19.38 -6.19
N THR A 409 1.00 19.66 -6.65
CA THR A 409 0.03 20.49 -5.93
C THR A 409 -1.11 19.64 -5.40
N ASP A 410 -1.82 20.15 -4.39
CA ASP A 410 -3.03 19.53 -3.87
C ASP A 410 -4.10 19.37 -4.95
N LYS A 411 -4.25 20.38 -5.80
CA LYS A 411 -5.18 20.35 -6.94
C LYS A 411 -4.84 19.21 -7.89
N GLU A 412 -3.57 19.02 -8.24
CA GLU A 412 -3.15 17.90 -9.09
C GLU A 412 -3.42 16.54 -8.45
N ALA A 413 -3.18 16.39 -7.14
CA ALA A 413 -3.51 15.15 -6.44
C ALA A 413 -5.03 14.88 -6.46
N VAL A 414 -5.87 15.90 -6.24
CA VAL A 414 -7.33 15.77 -6.30
C VAL A 414 -7.78 15.38 -7.71
N GLU A 415 -7.34 16.10 -8.73
CA GLU A 415 -7.71 15.81 -10.14
C GLU A 415 -7.26 14.40 -10.54
N MET A 416 -6.02 14.01 -10.20
CA MET A 416 -5.50 12.67 -10.45
C MET A 416 -6.33 11.60 -9.75
N SER A 417 -6.76 11.82 -8.49
CA SER A 417 -7.61 10.85 -7.79
C SER A 417 -8.95 10.63 -8.49
N ARG A 418 -9.59 11.70 -9.00
CA ARG A 418 -10.87 11.62 -9.71
C ARG A 418 -10.70 11.00 -11.09
N PHE A 419 -9.59 11.31 -11.76
CA PHE A 419 -9.22 10.69 -13.03
C PHE A 419 -9.04 9.18 -12.90
N LEU A 420 -8.27 8.71 -11.92
CA LEU A 420 -8.03 7.29 -11.68
C LEU A 420 -9.31 6.54 -11.27
N LEU A 421 -10.14 7.16 -10.45
CA LEU A 421 -11.42 6.56 -10.04
C LEU A 421 -12.36 6.39 -11.25
N ARG A 422 -12.47 7.41 -12.10
CA ARG A 422 -13.35 7.41 -13.28
C ARG A 422 -12.87 6.45 -14.38
N ASN A 423 -11.56 6.36 -14.62
CA ASN A 423 -11.01 5.65 -15.77
C ASN A 423 -10.51 4.23 -15.45
N ASP A 424 -10.03 3.97 -14.23
CA ASP A 424 -9.50 2.66 -13.83
C ASP A 424 -10.29 2.01 -12.68
N GLY A 425 -11.19 2.74 -12.02
CA GLY A 425 -11.88 2.26 -10.81
C GLY A 425 -10.96 2.19 -9.59
N LEU A 426 -9.81 2.86 -9.60
CA LEU A 426 -8.84 2.86 -8.51
C LEU A 426 -9.22 3.90 -7.45
N PHE A 427 -9.80 3.43 -6.33
CA PHE A 427 -10.16 4.28 -5.19
C PHE A 427 -9.01 4.42 -4.17
N LEU A 428 -8.17 5.42 -4.39
CA LEU A 428 -6.87 5.58 -3.73
C LEU A 428 -6.80 6.81 -2.82
N GLY A 429 -5.95 6.75 -1.80
CA GLY A 429 -5.66 7.88 -0.91
C GLY A 429 -4.83 8.99 -1.58
N SER A 430 -4.70 10.12 -0.87
CA SER A 430 -4.07 11.34 -1.39
C SER A 430 -2.62 11.15 -1.84
N SER A 431 -1.84 10.41 -1.05
CA SER A 431 -0.43 10.13 -1.32
C SER A 431 -0.24 9.25 -2.56
N SER A 432 -1.14 8.29 -2.80
CA SER A 432 -1.16 7.46 -4.01
C SER A 432 -1.47 8.29 -5.25
N ALA A 433 -2.43 9.21 -5.16
CA ALA A 433 -2.74 10.12 -6.27
C ALA A 433 -1.55 11.05 -6.59
N MET A 434 -0.90 11.60 -5.56
CA MET A 434 0.32 12.40 -5.73
C MET A 434 1.45 11.59 -6.38
N ASN A 435 1.63 10.34 -5.98
CA ASN A 435 2.57 9.40 -6.59
C ASN A 435 2.29 9.16 -8.08
N CYS A 436 1.01 9.00 -8.46
CA CYS A 436 0.60 8.87 -9.85
C CYS A 436 0.86 10.15 -10.68
N VAL A 437 0.72 11.34 -10.09
CA VAL A 437 1.17 12.60 -10.71
C VAL A 437 2.67 12.54 -11.01
N GLY A 438 3.48 12.10 -10.03
CA GLY A 438 4.91 11.89 -10.22
C GLY A 438 5.24 10.88 -11.33
N ALA A 439 4.49 9.78 -11.43
CA ALA A 439 4.66 8.77 -12.47
C ALA A 439 4.39 9.31 -13.87
N VAL A 440 3.37 10.16 -14.05
CA VAL A 440 3.10 10.81 -15.34
C VAL A 440 4.22 11.78 -15.72
N ARG A 441 4.74 12.58 -14.78
CA ARG A 441 5.86 13.48 -15.08
C ARG A 441 7.14 12.75 -15.45
N VAL A 442 7.46 11.65 -14.75
CA VAL A 442 8.57 10.78 -15.13
C VAL A 442 8.35 10.19 -16.53
N ALA A 443 7.11 9.81 -16.87
CA ALA A 443 6.78 9.31 -18.21
C ALA A 443 6.95 10.38 -19.29
N GLN A 444 6.56 11.62 -19.01
CA GLN A 444 6.76 12.76 -19.91
C GLN A 444 8.25 13.03 -20.16
N ASP A 445 9.08 12.94 -19.12
CA ASP A 445 10.53 13.18 -19.24
C ASP A 445 11.28 12.04 -19.95
N LEU A 446 10.89 10.79 -19.71
CA LEU A 446 11.54 9.63 -20.34
C LEU A 446 11.01 9.35 -21.76
N GLY A 447 9.77 9.71 -22.05
CA GLY A 447 9.09 9.41 -23.31
C GLY A 447 8.59 7.96 -23.40
N PRO A 448 7.82 7.63 -24.46
CA PRO A 448 7.12 6.35 -24.58
C PRO A 448 8.06 5.13 -24.63
N GLY A 449 7.54 3.96 -24.27
CA GLY A 449 8.28 2.69 -24.27
C GLY A 449 9.01 2.35 -22.97
N HIS A 450 8.99 3.25 -21.98
CA HIS A 450 9.60 3.00 -20.67
C HIS A 450 8.61 2.39 -19.67
N THR A 451 9.11 1.53 -18.77
CA THR A 451 8.35 0.98 -17.64
C THR A 451 8.66 1.78 -16.37
N ILE A 452 7.61 2.27 -15.71
CA ILE A 452 7.68 3.16 -14.54
C ILE A 452 6.85 2.54 -13.42
N VAL A 453 7.41 2.45 -12.22
CA VAL A 453 6.71 1.96 -11.03
C VAL A 453 6.53 3.07 -10.01
N THR A 454 5.33 3.14 -9.44
CA THR A 454 5.04 3.95 -8.25
C THR A 454 4.32 3.13 -7.17
N ILE A 455 4.08 3.73 -6.01
CA ILE A 455 3.44 3.06 -4.86
C ILE A 455 2.01 3.58 -4.68
N LEU A 456 1.05 2.67 -4.59
CA LEU A 456 -0.33 2.96 -4.21
C LEU A 456 -0.48 2.68 -2.71
N CYS A 457 -0.14 3.68 -1.89
CA CYS A 457 0.11 3.60 -0.46
C CYS A 457 -1.08 3.07 0.36
N ASP A 458 -2.26 3.63 0.15
CA ASP A 458 -3.48 3.34 0.90
C ASP A 458 -4.76 3.65 0.08
N SER A 459 -5.90 3.20 0.60
CA SER A 459 -7.22 3.38 -0.03
C SER A 459 -7.84 4.74 0.30
N GLY A 460 -8.65 5.24 -0.63
CA GLY A 460 -9.45 6.46 -0.44
C GLY A 460 -10.43 6.39 0.75
N MET A 461 -10.77 5.19 1.24
CA MET A 461 -11.65 5.00 2.41
C MET A 461 -11.15 5.75 3.66
N ARG A 462 -9.83 5.93 3.80
CA ARG A 462 -9.23 6.63 4.94
C ARG A 462 -9.31 8.15 4.84
N HIS A 463 -9.76 8.68 3.71
CA HIS A 463 -9.70 10.11 3.37
C HIS A 463 -11.08 10.71 3.04
N LEU A 464 -12.16 10.04 3.47
CA LEU A 464 -13.54 10.42 3.15
C LEU A 464 -13.95 11.79 3.71
N SER A 465 -13.45 12.18 4.89
CA SER A 465 -13.84 13.43 5.55
C SER A 465 -13.15 14.68 4.98
N LYS A 466 -12.09 14.51 4.19
CA LYS A 466 -11.31 15.63 3.61
C LYS A 466 -11.09 15.47 2.11
N PHE A 467 -10.15 14.61 1.69
CA PHE A 467 -9.71 14.47 0.30
C PHE A 467 -10.83 13.97 -0.67
N PHE A 468 -11.81 13.24 -0.15
CA PHE A 468 -13.00 12.82 -0.89
C PHE A 468 -14.29 13.54 -0.47
N ASN A 469 -14.20 14.62 0.32
CA ASN A 469 -15.34 15.43 0.71
C ASN A 469 -15.47 16.65 -0.20
N ASP A 470 -16.52 16.69 -1.02
CA ASP A 470 -16.71 17.76 -2.02
C ASP A 470 -16.87 19.15 -1.39
N GLN A 471 -17.54 19.25 -0.23
CA GLN A 471 -17.67 20.52 0.49
C GLN A 471 -16.30 21.00 1.00
N TYR A 472 -15.54 20.10 1.63
CA TYR A 472 -14.19 20.41 2.11
C TYR A 472 -13.29 20.88 0.96
N LEU A 473 -13.34 20.19 -0.19
CA LEU A 473 -12.57 20.59 -1.36
C LEU A 473 -13.01 21.96 -1.90
N ALA A 474 -14.31 22.24 -1.95
CA ALA A 474 -14.84 23.53 -2.38
C ALA A 474 -14.38 24.68 -1.45
N ASP A 475 -14.42 24.46 -0.13
CA ASP A 475 -14.00 25.44 0.88
C ASP A 475 -12.50 25.80 0.76
N HIS A 476 -11.69 24.89 0.19
CA HIS A 476 -10.25 25.09 -0.03
C HIS A 476 -9.92 25.45 -1.49
N GLY A 477 -10.92 25.68 -2.36
CA GLY A 477 -10.70 26.01 -3.77
C GLY A 477 -10.14 24.86 -4.61
N LEU A 478 -10.36 23.62 -4.19
CA LEU A 478 -9.80 22.39 -4.77
C LEU A 478 -10.85 21.55 -5.52
N THR A 479 -12.05 22.08 -5.79
CA THR A 479 -13.11 21.39 -6.53
C THR A 479 -12.57 20.80 -7.84
N PRO A 480 -12.63 19.47 -8.07
CA PRO A 480 -12.13 18.86 -9.29
C PRO A 480 -12.91 19.32 -10.52
N THR A 481 -12.20 19.58 -11.61
CA THR A 481 -12.73 20.16 -12.85
C THR A 481 -12.21 19.47 -14.09
N ALA A 482 -11.11 18.73 -14.00
CA ALA A 482 -10.47 18.14 -15.17
C ALA A 482 -11.22 16.90 -15.69
N THR A 483 -11.20 16.76 -17.01
CA THR A 483 -11.81 15.64 -17.73
C THR A 483 -10.77 14.60 -18.15
N GLY A 484 -9.56 15.03 -18.47
CA GLY A 484 -8.39 14.21 -18.79
C GLY A 484 -7.18 14.56 -17.92
N LEU A 485 -5.98 14.43 -18.51
CA LEU A 485 -4.70 14.76 -17.87
C LEU A 485 -4.24 16.21 -18.12
N GLU A 486 -5.08 17.07 -18.71
CA GLU A 486 -4.75 18.47 -19.04
C GLU A 486 -4.35 19.33 -17.82
N PHE A 487 -4.68 18.86 -16.61
CA PHE A 487 -4.24 19.50 -15.37
C PHE A 487 -2.74 19.36 -15.11
N LEU A 488 -2.02 18.53 -15.87
CA LEU A 488 -0.57 18.34 -15.80
C LEU A 488 0.21 19.06 -16.91
N ASP A 489 -0.47 19.66 -17.89
CA ASP A 489 0.16 20.26 -19.09
C ASP A 489 0.67 21.71 -18.84
N LYS A 490 1.17 22.02 -17.64
CA LYS A 490 1.55 23.38 -17.24
C LYS A 490 3.02 23.59 -16.92
#